data_AF-A0A960Q6T9-F1
#
_entry.id   AF-A0A960Q6T9-F1
#
_cell.length_a   1.000
_cell.length_b   1.000
_cell.length_c   1.000
_cell.angle_alpha   90.00
_cell.angle_beta   90.00
_cell.angle_gamma   90.00
#
_symmetry.space_group_name_H-M   'P 1'
#
loop_
_entity.id
_entity.type
_entity.pdbx_description
1 polymer ?
#
loop_
_entity_poly.entity_id
_entity_poly.type
_entity_poly.pdbx_seq_one_letter_code
_entity_poly.pdbx_strand_id
1 'polypeptide(L)'
;MIYCQSCQTANPNDAEACRKCGNKLMILASNQRWEEQEFSKVSLEDHLLERISNLEDTLNNVLDHLTRLAESFQTLDRNTFITRSGLSALMDILKEAGAVKEDVLHQRWESTIIEQMEEARYRDRFGQMKGRFIALFRGKPEKLSIFKAKIDEAEILVLSDRFEDSTKVLKKAFLLDKRNYELAFYLAELAHEQGLIKEASGYLKQALDANPAHEDALVMLALIYYGENRVEPAKELLQRAIQASPSDDLPLLCLGSIYTSEGSFDTARELLERVNQIRPQAQAHYLLGIGFREQQKTNQSIEHFDMAQQLDPDHEEAIFSLGMAYLSKGWSRKARECFGRALELNPNRMEFRQALEFRFPDMSQVSSELDPESLEIYQFAENLVREGKYKQALPHYRTLLRK
;
A
#
# COMPACT_ATOMS: atom_id res chain seq x y z
N MET A 1 20.04 -52.52 45.99
CA MET A 1 20.20 -51.06 45.84
C MET A 1 18.89 -50.50 45.29
N ILE A 2 18.49 -49.31 45.71
CA ILE A 2 17.27 -48.64 45.24
C ILE A 2 17.65 -47.64 44.15
N TYR A 3 16.99 -47.73 42.99
CA TYR A 3 17.21 -46.79 41.89
C TYR A 3 16.20 -45.65 41.97
N CYS A 4 16.70 -44.42 41.91
CA CYS A 4 15.83 -43.25 41.90
C CYS A 4 14.98 -43.24 40.63
N GLN A 5 13.65 -43.22 40.77
CA GLN A 5 12.76 -43.25 39.61
C GLN A 5 12.85 -42.00 38.73
N SER A 6 13.30 -40.86 39.28
CA SER A 6 13.45 -39.62 38.52
C SER A 6 14.76 -39.53 37.73
N CYS A 7 15.89 -40.02 38.29
CA CYS A 7 17.21 -39.82 37.68
C CYS A 7 18.06 -41.10 37.55
N GLN A 8 17.45 -42.25 37.84
CA GLN A 8 18.00 -43.61 37.69
C GLN A 8 19.32 -43.88 38.41
N THR A 9 19.71 -43.02 39.35
CA THR A 9 20.94 -43.19 40.13
C THR A 9 20.74 -44.27 41.19
N ALA A 10 21.71 -45.18 41.31
CA ALA A 10 21.71 -46.23 42.33
C ALA A 10 22.02 -45.64 43.72
N ASN A 11 21.21 -46.02 44.70
CA ASN A 11 21.34 -45.63 46.10
C ASN A 11 21.37 -46.88 47.01
N PRO A 12 21.96 -46.77 48.22
CA PRO A 12 21.88 -47.80 49.26
C PRO A 12 20.42 -48.17 49.59
N ASN A 13 20.19 -49.39 50.08
CA ASN A 13 18.84 -49.91 50.34
C ASN A 13 18.12 -49.26 51.52
N ASP A 14 18.82 -48.50 52.34
CA ASP A 14 18.34 -47.78 53.52
C ASP A 14 18.28 -46.26 53.30
N ALA A 15 18.65 -45.77 52.11
CA ALA A 15 18.64 -44.35 51.80
C ALA A 15 17.19 -43.86 51.59
N GLU A 16 16.75 -42.91 52.41
CA GLU A 16 15.40 -42.31 52.31
C GLU A 16 15.26 -41.32 51.15
N ALA A 17 16.38 -40.79 50.62
CA ALA A 17 16.38 -39.84 49.51
C ALA A 17 17.56 -40.08 48.56
N CYS A 18 17.36 -39.73 47.28
CA CYS A 18 18.36 -39.94 46.25
C CYS A 18 19.56 -39.00 46.45
N ARG A 19 20.76 -39.57 46.55
CA ARG A 19 22.00 -38.81 46.75
C ARG A 19 22.34 -37.82 45.63
N LYS A 20 21.72 -37.95 44.46
CA LYS A 20 21.99 -37.10 43.29
C LYS A 20 20.98 -35.96 43.13
N CYS A 21 19.68 -36.22 43.32
CA CYS A 21 18.63 -35.24 43.04
C CYS A 21 17.77 -34.87 44.25
N GLY A 22 18.01 -35.49 45.42
CA GLY A 22 17.29 -35.19 46.67
C GLY A 22 15.88 -35.75 46.77
N ASN A 23 15.33 -36.36 45.72
CA ASN A 23 13.98 -36.93 45.75
C ASN A 23 13.88 -38.12 46.70
N LYS A 24 12.79 -38.18 47.47
CA LYS A 24 12.51 -39.25 48.44
C LYS A 24 12.38 -40.60 47.72
N LEU A 25 13.11 -41.61 48.21
CA LEU A 25 13.12 -42.96 47.67
C LEU A 25 12.07 -43.78 48.43
N MET A 26 11.06 -44.29 47.73
CA MET A 26 10.05 -45.16 48.34
C MET A 26 10.54 -46.61 48.37
N ILE A 27 10.56 -47.21 49.56
CA ILE A 27 10.83 -48.65 49.75
C ILE A 27 9.49 -49.32 50.05
N LEU A 28 9.02 -50.13 49.12
CA LEU A 28 7.88 -51.02 49.37
C LEU A 28 8.41 -52.31 49.99
N ALA A 29 8.30 -52.43 51.32
CA ALA A 29 8.52 -53.68 52.01
C ALA A 29 7.29 -54.58 51.82
N SER A 30 7.42 -55.66 51.05
CA SER A 30 6.41 -56.73 51.04
C SER A 30 7.02 -58.03 51.56
N ASN A 31 6.56 -58.41 52.75
CA ASN A 31 6.76 -59.73 53.32
C ASN A 31 5.45 -60.50 53.11
N GLN A 32 5.15 -60.88 51.87
CA GLN A 32 4.03 -61.77 51.55
C GLN A 32 4.44 -62.80 50.50
N ARG A 33 4.17 -64.06 50.84
CA ARG A 33 4.32 -65.23 49.98
C ARG A 33 3.51 -65.03 48.70
N TRP A 34 4.14 -65.27 47.58
CA TRP A 34 3.53 -65.25 46.26
C TRP A 34 2.74 -66.54 46.09
N GLU A 35 1.43 -66.50 46.34
CA GLU A 35 0.51 -67.37 45.62
C GLU A 35 0.34 -66.79 44.21
N GLU A 36 0.44 -67.65 43.20
CA GLU A 36 0.24 -67.28 41.80
C GLU A 36 -1.19 -66.76 41.59
N GLN A 37 -1.38 -65.45 41.73
CA GLN A 37 -2.57 -64.77 41.20
C GLN A 37 -2.27 -64.33 39.78
N GLU A 38 -3.07 -64.85 38.85
CA GLU A 38 -3.13 -64.43 37.46
C GLU A 38 -3.19 -62.91 37.37
N PHE A 39 -2.13 -62.30 36.84
CA PHE A 39 -2.20 -60.91 36.39
C PHE A 39 -3.23 -60.86 35.26
N SER A 40 -4.43 -60.38 35.58
CA SER A 40 -5.40 -59.88 34.60
C SER A 40 -4.66 -58.97 33.63
N LYS A 41 -4.51 -59.41 32.37
CA LYS A 41 -4.05 -58.56 31.27
C LYS A 41 -4.93 -57.31 31.29
N VAL A 42 -4.35 -56.14 31.59
CA VAL A 42 -5.02 -54.85 31.35
C VAL A 42 -5.50 -54.91 29.91
N SER A 43 -6.82 -54.82 29.71
CA SER A 43 -7.40 -54.91 28.39
C SER A 43 -6.81 -53.78 27.54
N LEU A 44 -6.53 -54.06 26.27
CA LEU A 44 -6.18 -53.01 25.31
C LEU A 44 -7.22 -51.88 25.35
N GLU A 45 -8.47 -52.23 25.63
CA GLU A 45 -9.60 -51.33 25.82
C GLU A 45 -9.39 -50.37 27.00
N ASP A 46 -8.96 -50.85 28.18
CA ASP A 46 -8.69 -50.02 29.35
C ASP A 46 -7.53 -49.04 29.10
N HIS A 47 -6.47 -49.50 28.44
CA HIS A 47 -5.34 -48.64 28.06
C HIS A 47 -5.74 -47.57 27.04
N LEU A 48 -6.60 -47.92 26.06
CA LEU A 48 -7.11 -46.97 25.08
C LEU A 48 -8.03 -45.93 25.75
N LEU A 49 -8.89 -46.34 26.68
CA LEU A 49 -9.76 -45.45 27.44
C LEU A 49 -8.97 -44.44 28.29
N GLU A 50 -7.94 -44.88 29.01
CA GLU A 50 -7.05 -43.99 29.77
C GLU A 50 -6.35 -42.97 28.86
N ARG A 51 -5.95 -43.39 27.66
CA ARG A 51 -5.27 -42.54 26.69
C ARG A 51 -6.22 -41.54 26.03
N ILE A 52 -7.46 -41.95 25.75
CA ILE A 52 -8.54 -41.07 25.29
C ILE A 52 -8.86 -40.03 26.37
N SER A 53 -9.03 -40.46 27.63
CA SER A 53 -9.31 -39.54 28.75
C SER A 53 -8.20 -38.50 28.92
N ASN A 54 -6.93 -38.90 28.84
CA ASN A 54 -5.81 -37.96 28.92
C ASN A 54 -5.78 -36.97 27.74
N LEU A 55 -6.15 -37.42 26.54
CA LEU A 55 -6.25 -36.55 25.36
C LEU A 55 -7.43 -35.58 25.48
N GLU A 56 -8.57 -36.03 25.99
CA GLU A 56 -9.76 -35.20 26.27
C GLU A 56 -9.43 -34.12 27.32
N ASP A 57 -8.74 -34.48 28.40
CA ASP A 57 -8.29 -33.52 29.41
C ASP A 57 -7.31 -32.50 28.83
N THR A 58 -6.40 -32.95 27.97
CA THR A 58 -5.46 -32.04 27.29
C THR A 58 -6.19 -31.09 26.33
N LEU A 59 -7.16 -31.60 25.57
CA LEU A 59 -8.00 -30.81 24.67
C LEU A 59 -8.84 -29.78 25.44
N ASN A 60 -9.43 -30.17 26.56
CA ASN A 60 -10.20 -29.28 27.43
C ASN A 60 -9.32 -28.16 28.00
N ASN A 61 -8.09 -28.48 28.43
CA ASN A 61 -7.14 -27.47 28.89
C ASN A 61 -6.74 -26.49 27.77
N VAL A 62 -6.50 -26.98 26.56
CA VAL A 62 -6.21 -26.12 25.40
C VAL A 62 -7.40 -25.23 25.05
N LEU A 63 -8.62 -25.77 25.09
CA LEU A 63 -9.85 -25.01 24.85
C LEU A 63 -10.02 -23.87 25.87
N ASP A 64 -9.77 -24.15 27.14
CA ASP A 64 -9.85 -23.15 28.19
C ASP A 64 -8.78 -22.05 28.03
N HIS A 65 -7.55 -22.42 27.64
CA HIS A 65 -6.51 -21.45 27.30
C HIS A 65 -6.88 -20.57 26.11
N LEU A 66 -7.45 -21.15 25.04
CA LEU A 66 -7.92 -20.40 23.88
C LEU A 66 -9.06 -19.45 24.23
N THR A 67 -9.95 -19.88 25.13
CA THR A 67 -11.07 -19.05 25.62
C THR A 67 -10.55 -17.84 26.40
N ARG A 68 -9.61 -18.04 27.34
CA ARG A 68 -8.97 -16.94 28.08
C ARG A 68 -8.19 -15.98 27.18
N LEU A 69 -7.56 -16.49 26.12
CA LEU A 69 -6.91 -15.68 25.08
C LEU A 69 -7.94 -14.83 24.33
N ALA A 70 -9.07 -15.41 23.92
CA ALA A 70 -10.14 -14.68 23.24
C ALA A 70 -10.74 -13.55 24.11
N GLU A 71 -10.95 -13.80 25.40
CA GLU A 71 -11.39 -12.78 26.36
C GLU A 71 -10.35 -11.65 26.52
N SER A 72 -9.06 -12.01 26.53
CA SER A 72 -7.96 -11.04 26.58
C SER A 72 -7.93 -10.17 25.31
N PHE A 73 -8.15 -10.75 24.13
CA PHE A 73 -8.28 -10.00 22.88
C PHE A 73 -9.48 -9.05 22.88
N GLN A 74 -10.66 -9.49 23.34
CA GLN A 74 -11.83 -8.61 23.47
C GLN A 74 -11.57 -7.43 24.43
N THR A 75 -10.83 -7.69 25.52
CA THR A 75 -10.44 -6.66 26.48
C THR A 75 -9.47 -5.65 25.85
N LEU A 76 -8.48 -6.13 25.08
CA LEU A 76 -7.56 -5.28 24.33
C LEU A 76 -8.30 -4.40 23.31
N ASP A 77 -9.27 -4.98 22.60
CA ASP A 77 -10.05 -4.26 21.58
C ASP A 77 -10.92 -3.17 22.22
N ARG A 78 -11.58 -3.49 23.34
CA ARG A 78 -12.33 -2.52 24.15
C ARG A 78 -11.42 -1.41 24.71
N ASN A 79 -10.23 -1.76 25.19
CA ASN A 79 -9.25 -0.78 25.67
C ASN A 79 -8.77 0.13 24.55
N THR A 80 -8.57 -0.41 23.35
CA THR A 80 -8.17 0.35 22.15
C THR A 80 -9.26 1.34 21.76
N PHE A 81 -10.51 0.90 21.77
CA PHE A 81 -11.68 1.77 21.56
C PHE A 81 -11.79 2.88 22.61
N ILE A 82 -11.66 2.56 23.90
CA ILE A 82 -11.70 3.54 24.99
C ILE A 82 -10.54 4.53 24.86
N THR A 83 -9.34 4.06 24.55
CA THR A 83 -8.16 4.90 24.37
C THR A 83 -8.35 5.84 23.19
N ARG A 84 -8.84 5.35 22.04
CA ARG A 84 -9.11 6.17 20.84
C ARG A 84 -10.19 7.22 21.10
N SER A 85 -11.27 6.83 21.78
CA SER A 85 -12.36 7.75 22.15
C SER A 85 -11.91 8.80 23.16
N GLY A 86 -11.13 8.38 24.15
CA GLY A 86 -10.54 9.27 25.15
C GLY A 86 -9.53 10.25 24.54
N LEU A 87 -8.70 9.79 23.59
CA LEU A 87 -7.78 10.65 22.85
C LEU A 87 -8.55 11.69 22.03
N SER A 88 -9.63 11.29 21.36
CA SER A 88 -10.48 12.21 20.60
C SER A 88 -11.10 13.27 21.50
N ALA A 89 -11.70 12.87 22.63
CA ALA A 89 -12.28 13.81 23.58
C ALA A 89 -11.23 14.76 24.17
N LEU A 90 -10.03 14.25 24.46
CA LEU A 90 -8.91 15.06 24.96
C LEU A 90 -8.38 16.01 23.89
N MET A 91 -8.34 15.59 22.62
CA MET A 91 -8.01 16.46 21.49
C MET A 91 -9.04 17.57 21.33
N ASP A 92 -10.33 17.29 21.47
CA ASP A 92 -11.40 18.29 21.38
C ASP A 92 -11.30 19.32 22.52
N ILE A 93 -11.02 18.88 23.75
CA ILE A 93 -10.76 19.77 24.89
C ILE A 93 -9.53 20.65 24.65
N LEU A 94 -8.43 20.08 24.13
CA LEU A 94 -7.20 20.82 23.84
C LEU A 94 -7.39 21.84 22.71
N LYS A 95 -8.25 21.53 21.73
CA LYS A 95 -8.68 22.47 20.67
C LYS A 95 -9.49 23.62 21.26
N GLU A 96 -10.52 23.32 22.06
CA GLU A 96 -11.37 24.34 22.70
C GLU A 96 -10.58 25.25 23.64
N ALA A 97 -9.55 24.72 24.31
CA ALA A 97 -8.68 25.48 25.19
C ALA A 97 -7.62 26.34 24.45
N GLY A 98 -7.51 26.24 23.12
CA GLY A 98 -6.47 26.93 22.33
C GLY A 98 -5.05 26.48 22.64
N ALA A 99 -4.88 25.33 23.30
CA ALA A 99 -3.60 24.81 23.76
C ALA A 99 -2.78 24.15 22.63
N VAL A 100 -3.44 23.78 21.53
CA VAL A 100 -2.83 23.14 20.36
C VAL A 100 -3.32 23.85 19.10
N LYS A 101 -2.39 24.20 18.19
CA LYS A 101 -2.73 24.75 16.87
C LYS A 101 -3.21 23.62 15.96
N GLU A 102 -4.35 23.85 15.30
CA GLU A 102 -5.02 22.88 14.43
C GLU A 102 -4.09 22.30 13.36
N ASP A 103 -3.34 23.15 12.67
CA ASP A 103 -2.42 22.74 11.60
C ASP A 103 -1.33 21.76 12.08
N VAL A 104 -0.77 22.01 13.27
CA VAL A 104 0.32 21.17 13.83
C VAL A 104 -0.21 19.82 14.28
N LEU A 105 -1.44 19.78 14.81
CA LEU A 105 -2.09 18.53 15.21
C LEU A 105 -2.51 17.72 13.99
N HIS A 106 -3.06 18.37 12.96
CA HIS A 106 -3.47 17.73 11.72
C HIS A 106 -2.27 17.08 11.04
N GLN A 107 -1.18 17.83 10.83
CA GLN A 107 0.04 17.31 10.22
C GLN A 107 0.62 16.11 10.98
N ARG A 108 0.67 16.19 12.31
CA ARG A 108 1.23 15.12 13.13
C ARG A 108 0.33 13.89 13.18
N TRP A 109 -0.98 14.09 13.17
CA TRP A 109 -1.96 13.01 13.11
C TRP A 109 -1.93 12.32 11.74
N GLU A 110 -1.89 13.10 10.65
CA GLU A 110 -1.72 12.58 9.30
C GLU A 110 -0.43 11.77 9.16
N SER A 111 0.71 12.30 9.63
CA SER A 111 1.98 11.58 9.54
C SER A 111 1.94 10.26 10.32
N THR A 112 1.38 10.25 11.53
CA THR A 112 1.27 9.02 12.33
C THR A 112 0.29 8.01 11.71
N ILE A 113 -0.82 8.46 11.12
CA ILE A 113 -1.72 7.57 10.40
C ILE A 113 -1.03 6.98 9.17
N ILE A 114 -0.31 7.79 8.40
CA ILE A 114 0.42 7.33 7.21
C ILE A 114 1.42 6.25 7.61
N GLU A 115 2.25 6.49 8.63
CA GLU A 115 3.21 5.52 9.16
C GLU A 115 2.51 4.20 9.56
N GLN A 116 1.44 4.27 10.35
CA GLN A 116 0.70 3.07 10.77
C GLN A 116 0.07 2.31 9.59
N MET A 117 -0.42 3.03 8.58
CA MET A 117 -0.98 2.43 7.37
C MET A 117 0.10 1.74 6.53
N GLU A 118 1.31 2.29 6.48
CA GLU A 118 2.46 1.67 5.80
C GLU A 118 2.90 0.39 6.53
N GLU A 119 2.99 0.42 7.86
CA GLU A 119 3.33 -0.76 8.67
C GLU A 119 2.29 -1.87 8.53
N ALA A 120 1.00 -1.53 8.50
CA ALA A 120 -0.08 -2.48 8.26
C ALA A 120 0.03 -3.08 6.85
N ARG A 121 0.28 -2.25 5.83
CA ARG A 121 0.46 -2.68 4.44
C ARG A 121 1.62 -3.67 4.32
N TYR A 122 2.75 -3.40 4.97
CA TYR A 122 3.90 -4.31 4.97
C TYR A 122 3.50 -5.68 5.54
N ARG A 123 2.84 -5.70 6.71
CA ARG A 123 2.40 -6.94 7.38
C ARG A 123 1.49 -7.77 6.47
N ASP A 124 0.49 -7.14 5.88
CA ASP A 124 -0.45 -7.79 4.98
C ASP A 124 0.25 -8.33 3.73
N ARG A 125 1.10 -7.52 3.11
CA ARG A 125 1.87 -7.92 1.93
C ARG A 125 2.77 -9.12 2.24
N PHE A 126 3.53 -9.08 3.34
CA PHE A 126 4.37 -10.20 3.74
C PHE A 126 3.55 -11.48 3.99
N GLY A 127 2.42 -11.35 4.69
CA GLY A 127 1.51 -12.46 4.99
C GLY A 127 0.97 -13.15 3.74
N GLN A 128 0.66 -12.39 2.69
CA GLN A 128 0.21 -12.92 1.39
C GLN A 128 1.33 -13.66 0.64
N MET A 129 2.58 -13.24 0.82
CA MET A 129 3.70 -13.71 0.00
C MET A 129 4.48 -14.87 0.63
N LYS A 130 4.55 -14.97 1.96
CA LYS A 130 5.38 -15.98 2.66
C LYS A 130 5.11 -17.42 2.20
N GLY A 131 3.84 -17.75 1.94
CA GLY A 131 3.44 -19.07 1.47
C GLY A 131 4.01 -19.39 0.08
N ARG A 132 4.04 -18.40 -0.81
CA ARG A 132 4.62 -18.52 -2.15
C ARG A 132 6.14 -18.69 -2.11
N PHE A 133 6.82 -17.95 -1.23
CA PHE A 133 8.27 -18.11 -1.05
C PHE A 133 8.63 -19.56 -0.72
N ILE A 134 7.91 -20.15 0.24
CA ILE A 134 8.15 -21.54 0.67
C ILE A 134 7.76 -22.53 -0.44
N ALA A 135 6.61 -22.33 -1.09
CA ALA A 135 6.13 -23.22 -2.14
C ALA A 135 7.04 -23.27 -3.37
N LEU A 136 7.71 -22.16 -3.70
CA LEU A 136 8.58 -22.03 -4.86
C LEU A 136 10.05 -22.31 -4.56
N PHE A 137 10.39 -22.82 -3.38
CA PHE A 137 11.76 -23.15 -3.04
C PHE A 137 12.35 -24.20 -4.00
N ARG A 138 13.41 -23.83 -4.71
CA ARG A 138 14.17 -24.65 -5.68
C ARG A 138 15.64 -24.83 -5.28
N GLY A 139 16.00 -24.42 -4.07
CA GLY A 139 17.32 -24.65 -3.50
C GLY A 139 17.59 -26.13 -3.20
N LYS A 140 18.75 -26.42 -2.60
CA LYS A 140 19.08 -27.80 -2.23
C LYS A 140 18.10 -28.33 -1.16
N PRO A 141 17.60 -29.57 -1.25
CA PRO A 141 16.60 -30.11 -0.32
C PRO A 141 17.01 -30.00 1.16
N GLU A 142 18.29 -30.21 1.48
CA GLU A 142 18.83 -30.10 2.83
C GLU A 142 18.78 -28.67 3.41
N LYS A 143 18.62 -27.65 2.55
CA LYS A 143 18.49 -26.24 2.95
C LYS A 143 17.04 -25.80 3.15
N LEU A 144 16.04 -26.61 2.79
CA LEU A 144 14.63 -26.23 2.86
C LEU A 144 14.20 -25.92 4.31
N SER A 145 14.65 -26.71 5.29
CA SER A 145 14.36 -26.47 6.70
C SER A 145 14.93 -25.13 7.19
N ILE A 146 16.17 -24.82 6.79
CA ILE A 146 16.84 -23.55 7.10
C ILE A 146 16.11 -22.39 6.42
N PHE A 147 15.67 -22.57 5.17
CA PHE A 147 14.91 -21.56 4.45
C PHE A 147 13.59 -21.25 5.14
N LYS A 148 12.78 -22.26 5.47
CA LYS A 148 11.53 -22.09 6.22
C LYS A 148 11.75 -21.37 7.54
N ALA A 149 12.74 -21.79 8.33
CA ALA A 149 13.08 -21.13 9.58
C ALA A 149 13.45 -19.64 9.41
N LYS A 150 14.08 -19.27 8.28
CA LYS A 150 14.36 -17.86 7.96
C LYS A 150 13.10 -17.08 7.57
N ILE A 151 12.15 -17.71 6.88
CA ILE A 151 10.85 -17.08 6.59
C ILE A 151 10.05 -16.87 7.88
N ASP A 152 10.05 -17.86 8.79
CA ASP A 152 9.37 -17.76 10.10
C ASP A 152 10.04 -16.69 11.00
N GLU A 153 11.38 -16.61 11.00
CA GLU A 153 12.12 -15.55 11.70
C GLU A 153 11.78 -14.15 11.13
N ALA A 154 11.69 -14.02 9.81
CA ALA A 154 11.25 -12.78 9.17
C ALA A 154 9.82 -12.42 9.55
N GLU A 155 8.91 -13.40 9.63
CA GLU A 155 7.53 -13.20 10.07
C GLU A 155 7.45 -12.63 11.49
N ILE A 156 8.20 -13.21 12.44
CA ILE A 156 8.23 -12.74 13.82
C ILE A 156 8.71 -11.28 13.88
N LEU A 157 9.73 -10.94 13.08
CA LEU A 157 10.25 -9.57 13.00
C LEU A 157 9.21 -8.59 12.42
N VAL A 158 8.45 -9.03 11.41
CA VAL A 158 7.35 -8.25 10.82
C VAL A 158 6.21 -8.02 11.81
N LEU A 159 5.85 -9.04 12.60
CA LEU A 159 4.84 -8.92 13.67
C LEU A 159 5.32 -8.07 14.85
N SER A 160 6.63 -7.83 14.95
CA SER A 160 7.26 -6.99 15.99
C SER A 160 7.65 -5.60 15.46
N ASP A 161 7.13 -5.20 14.30
CA ASP A 161 7.41 -3.92 13.61
C ASP A 161 8.91 -3.66 13.34
N ARG A 162 9.72 -4.72 13.24
CA ARG A 162 11.16 -4.67 12.92
C ARG A 162 11.42 -4.98 11.45
N PHE A 163 10.90 -4.13 10.56
CA PHE A 163 10.91 -4.34 9.10
C PHE A 163 12.32 -4.39 8.48
N GLU A 164 13.24 -3.55 8.94
CA GLU A 164 14.63 -3.57 8.46
C GLU A 164 15.33 -4.89 8.77
N ASP A 165 15.12 -5.42 9.97
CA ASP A 165 15.74 -6.67 10.37
C ASP A 165 15.10 -7.87 9.68
N SER A 166 13.78 -7.84 9.48
CA SER A 166 13.09 -8.80 8.62
C SER A 166 13.72 -8.83 7.22
N THR A 167 13.91 -7.66 6.62
CA THR A 167 14.55 -7.52 5.30
C THR A 167 15.95 -8.14 5.28
N LYS A 168 16.77 -7.92 6.33
CA LYS A 168 18.10 -8.57 6.44
C LYS A 168 18.01 -10.09 6.51
N VAL A 169 17.00 -10.63 7.21
CA VAL A 169 16.76 -12.08 7.29
C VAL A 169 16.30 -12.63 5.95
N LEU A 170 15.40 -11.95 5.25
CA LEU A 170 14.93 -12.34 3.91
C LEU A 170 16.06 -12.34 2.88
N LYS A 171 16.97 -11.36 2.91
CA LYS A 171 18.19 -11.37 2.09
C LYS A 171 19.04 -12.63 2.36
N LYS A 172 19.15 -13.07 3.62
CA LYS A 172 19.83 -14.34 3.96
C LYS A 172 19.06 -15.56 3.47
N ALA A 173 17.73 -15.57 3.55
CA ALA A 173 16.89 -16.63 2.99
C ALA A 173 17.09 -16.77 1.49
N PHE A 174 17.15 -15.63 0.77
CA PHE A 174 17.39 -15.59 -0.67
C PHE A 174 18.74 -16.18 -1.08
N LEU A 175 19.78 -16.09 -0.24
CA LEU A 175 21.06 -16.76 -0.50
C LEU A 175 20.98 -18.30 -0.49
N LEU A 176 19.94 -18.88 0.12
CA LEU A 176 19.70 -20.32 0.12
C LEU A 176 19.03 -20.79 -1.18
N ASP A 177 18.29 -19.90 -1.85
CA ASP A 177 17.65 -20.12 -3.14
C ASP A 177 17.55 -18.82 -3.97
N LYS A 178 18.59 -18.55 -4.76
CA LYS A 178 18.67 -17.37 -5.64
C LYS A 178 17.73 -17.43 -6.85
N ARG A 179 17.03 -18.55 -7.06
CA ARG A 179 16.07 -18.73 -8.16
C ARG A 179 14.62 -18.54 -7.71
N ASN A 180 14.40 -18.20 -6.44
CA ASN A 180 13.09 -17.89 -5.92
C ASN A 180 12.65 -16.50 -6.43
N TYR A 181 11.93 -16.48 -7.54
CA TYR A 181 11.57 -15.22 -8.20
C TYR A 181 10.58 -14.38 -7.38
N GLU A 182 9.67 -15.00 -6.61
CA GLU A 182 8.75 -14.26 -5.73
C GLU A 182 9.49 -13.58 -4.59
N LEU A 183 10.46 -14.26 -3.97
CA LEU A 183 11.30 -13.65 -2.94
C LEU A 183 12.22 -12.57 -3.52
N ALA A 184 12.76 -12.77 -4.73
CA ALA A 184 13.51 -11.74 -5.43
C ALA A 184 12.64 -10.51 -5.72
N PHE A 185 11.44 -10.70 -6.28
CA PHE A 185 10.50 -9.61 -6.55
C PHE A 185 10.13 -8.85 -5.26
N TYR A 186 9.79 -9.57 -4.19
CA TYR A 186 9.51 -8.95 -2.90
C TYR A 186 10.70 -8.14 -2.34
N LEU A 187 11.92 -8.67 -2.42
CA LEU A 187 13.13 -7.92 -2.03
C LEU A 187 13.36 -6.69 -2.92
N ALA A 188 12.93 -6.72 -4.18
CA ALA A 188 12.98 -5.56 -5.05
C ALA A 188 11.97 -4.49 -4.65
N GLU A 189 10.73 -4.87 -4.31
CA GLU A 189 9.71 -3.97 -3.76
C GLU A 189 10.26 -3.23 -2.54
N LEU A 190 10.79 -3.96 -1.57
CA LEU A 190 11.39 -3.39 -0.36
C LEU A 190 12.58 -2.47 -0.64
N ALA A 191 13.47 -2.85 -1.57
CA ALA A 191 14.60 -2.03 -1.93
C ALA A 191 14.16 -0.74 -2.66
N HIS A 192 13.11 -0.81 -3.46
CA HIS A 192 12.56 0.35 -4.17
C HIS A 192 11.92 1.35 -3.20
N GLU A 193 11.14 0.87 -2.22
CA GLU A 193 10.57 1.70 -1.15
C GLU A 193 11.66 2.44 -0.35
N GLN A 194 12.81 1.80 -0.14
CA GLN A 194 13.99 2.41 0.51
C GLN A 194 14.79 3.35 -0.41
N GLY A 195 14.37 3.56 -1.66
CA GLY A 195 15.09 4.35 -2.65
C GLY A 195 16.39 3.70 -3.16
N LEU A 196 16.62 2.42 -2.86
CA LEU A 196 17.79 1.65 -3.29
C LEU A 196 17.59 1.11 -4.72
N ILE A 197 17.40 2.01 -5.68
CA ILE A 197 16.99 1.71 -7.07
C ILE A 197 17.91 0.68 -7.76
N LYS A 198 19.22 0.75 -7.52
CA LYS A 198 20.18 -0.20 -8.09
C LYS A 198 20.02 -1.62 -7.52
N GLU A 199 19.74 -1.74 -6.22
CA GLU A 199 19.51 -3.04 -5.59
C GLU A 199 18.17 -3.62 -6.06
N ALA A 200 17.11 -2.81 -6.11
CA ALA A 200 15.81 -3.19 -6.63
C ALA A 200 15.91 -3.74 -8.07
N SER A 201 16.58 -3.00 -8.96
CA SER A 201 16.84 -3.44 -10.34
C SER A 201 17.61 -4.76 -10.42
N GLY A 202 18.53 -5.00 -9.48
CA GLY A 202 19.30 -6.24 -9.41
C GLY A 202 18.41 -7.45 -9.09
N TYR A 203 17.55 -7.31 -8.08
CA TYR A 203 16.60 -8.37 -7.74
C TYR A 203 15.52 -8.58 -8.81
N LEU A 204 15.02 -7.53 -9.44
CA LEU A 204 14.06 -7.65 -10.56
C LEU A 204 14.65 -8.44 -11.73
N LYS A 205 15.90 -8.17 -12.09
CA LYS A 205 16.61 -8.95 -13.11
C LYS A 205 16.73 -10.42 -12.71
N GLN A 206 17.07 -10.71 -11.45
CA GLN A 206 17.14 -12.09 -10.95
C GLN A 206 15.78 -12.78 -10.94
N ALA A 207 14.70 -12.06 -10.61
CA ALA A 207 13.34 -12.58 -10.70
C ALA A 207 12.99 -12.94 -12.16
N LEU A 208 13.33 -12.07 -13.11
CA LEU A 208 13.09 -12.28 -14.54
C LEU A 208 13.99 -13.35 -15.17
N ASP A 209 15.21 -13.54 -14.68
CA ASP A 209 16.08 -14.65 -15.09
C ASP A 209 15.45 -16.01 -14.70
N ALA A 210 14.76 -16.07 -13.55
CA ALA A 210 14.10 -17.28 -13.06
C ALA A 210 12.67 -17.46 -13.61
N ASN A 211 11.95 -16.36 -13.88
CA ASN A 211 10.64 -16.34 -14.51
C ASN A 211 10.54 -15.17 -15.52
N PRO A 212 10.87 -15.38 -16.80
CA PRO A 212 10.91 -14.32 -17.81
C PRO A 212 9.57 -13.64 -18.13
N ALA A 213 8.45 -14.28 -17.74
CA ALA A 213 7.09 -13.81 -17.94
C ALA A 213 6.45 -13.25 -16.66
N HIS A 214 7.25 -12.96 -15.63
CA HIS A 214 6.73 -12.33 -14.41
C HIS A 214 6.33 -10.88 -14.70
N GLU A 215 5.03 -10.66 -14.86
CA GLU A 215 4.45 -9.37 -15.22
C GLU A 215 4.85 -8.23 -14.27
N ASP A 216 4.59 -8.36 -12.97
CA ASP A 216 4.88 -7.27 -12.02
C ASP A 216 6.36 -6.86 -12.04
N ALA A 217 7.27 -7.84 -12.16
CA ALA A 217 8.70 -7.59 -12.24
C ALA A 217 9.09 -6.90 -13.57
N LEU A 218 8.44 -7.23 -14.69
CA LEU A 218 8.62 -6.56 -15.97
C LEU A 218 8.18 -5.10 -15.89
N VAL A 219 6.97 -4.84 -15.35
CA VAL A 219 6.41 -3.49 -15.20
C VAL A 219 7.29 -2.65 -14.27
N MET A 220 7.63 -3.16 -13.09
CA MET A 220 8.42 -2.42 -12.11
C MET A 220 9.83 -2.09 -12.64
N LEU A 221 10.48 -3.03 -13.34
CA LEU A 221 11.78 -2.77 -13.96
C LEU A 221 11.67 -1.75 -15.12
N ALA A 222 10.58 -1.79 -15.87
CA ALA A 222 10.31 -0.81 -16.92
C ALA A 222 10.14 0.60 -16.34
N LEU A 223 9.39 0.76 -15.25
CA LEU A 223 9.23 2.04 -14.57
C LEU A 223 10.57 2.59 -14.06
N ILE A 224 11.41 1.73 -13.48
CA ILE A 224 12.77 2.12 -13.07
C ILE A 224 13.59 2.58 -14.28
N TYR A 225 13.60 1.82 -15.38
CA TYR A 225 14.32 2.20 -16.59
C TYR A 225 13.81 3.50 -17.21
N TYR A 226 12.50 3.73 -17.20
CA TYR A 226 11.92 4.98 -17.66
C TYR A 226 12.38 6.16 -16.78
N GLY A 227 12.40 6.00 -15.45
CA GLY A 227 12.96 6.99 -14.52
C GLY A 227 14.46 7.25 -14.71
N GLU A 228 15.21 6.24 -15.16
CA GLU A 228 16.62 6.37 -15.58
C GLU A 228 16.79 6.98 -16.99
N ASN A 229 15.70 7.42 -17.64
CA ASN A 229 15.66 7.91 -19.02
C ASN A 229 16.10 6.87 -20.07
N ARG A 230 15.99 5.57 -19.74
CA ARG A 230 16.25 4.43 -20.62
C ARG A 230 14.93 3.96 -21.26
N VAL A 231 14.40 4.81 -22.14
CA VAL A 231 13.04 4.68 -22.67
C VAL A 231 12.83 3.41 -23.51
N GLU A 232 13.72 3.10 -24.45
CA GLU A 232 13.56 1.92 -25.31
C GLU A 232 13.59 0.59 -24.52
N PRO A 233 14.55 0.36 -23.59
CA PRO A 233 14.48 -0.79 -22.70
C PRO A 233 13.20 -0.87 -21.86
N ALA A 234 12.65 0.27 -21.42
CA ALA A 234 11.40 0.28 -20.67
C ALA A 234 10.22 -0.17 -21.54
N LYS A 235 10.12 0.33 -22.78
CA LYS A 235 9.08 -0.10 -23.73
C LYS A 235 9.17 -1.60 -24.03
N GLU A 236 10.37 -2.14 -24.24
CA GLU A 236 10.56 -3.57 -24.50
C GLU A 236 10.04 -4.42 -23.33
N LEU A 237 10.34 -4.03 -22.09
CA LEU A 237 9.84 -4.71 -20.90
C LEU A 237 8.31 -4.64 -20.77
N LEU A 238 7.70 -3.47 -21.05
CA LEU A 238 6.24 -3.31 -21.04
C LEU A 238 5.58 -4.14 -22.15
N GLN A 239 6.16 -4.21 -23.33
CA GLN A 239 5.66 -5.07 -24.41
C GLN A 239 5.70 -6.54 -24.01
N ARG A 240 6.76 -6.99 -23.32
CA ARG A 240 6.82 -8.34 -22.75
C ARG A 240 5.77 -8.55 -21.66
N ALA A 241 5.50 -7.56 -20.82
CA ALA A 241 4.44 -7.64 -19.81
C ALA A 241 3.06 -7.82 -20.44
N ILE A 242 2.74 -7.02 -21.47
CA ILE A 242 1.50 -7.14 -22.26
C ILE A 242 1.36 -8.54 -22.89
N GLN A 243 2.46 -9.16 -23.34
CA GLN A 243 2.45 -10.51 -23.88
C GLN A 243 2.23 -11.57 -22.81
N ALA A 244 2.77 -11.36 -21.60
CA ALA A 244 2.61 -12.28 -20.47
C ALA A 244 1.15 -12.31 -19.97
N SER A 245 0.51 -11.14 -19.86
CA SER A 245 -0.87 -11.01 -19.41
C SER A 245 -1.65 -10.01 -20.29
N PRO A 246 -2.26 -10.46 -21.40
CA PRO A 246 -2.99 -9.57 -22.31
C PRO A 246 -4.23 -8.88 -21.71
N SER A 247 -4.70 -9.34 -20.56
CA SER A 247 -5.86 -8.81 -19.84
C SER A 247 -5.52 -7.76 -18.78
N ASP A 248 -4.24 -7.55 -18.47
CA ASP A 248 -3.83 -6.50 -17.55
C ASP A 248 -3.78 -5.15 -18.29
N ASP A 249 -4.32 -4.12 -17.64
CA ASP A 249 -4.38 -2.77 -18.15
C ASP A 249 -3.18 -1.91 -17.72
N LEU A 250 -2.46 -2.29 -16.65
CA LEU A 250 -1.35 -1.51 -16.12
C LEU A 250 -0.17 -1.39 -17.11
N PRO A 251 0.34 -2.48 -17.73
CA PRO A 251 1.40 -2.37 -18.73
C PRO A 251 1.00 -1.54 -19.95
N LEU A 252 -0.27 -1.63 -20.36
CA LEU A 252 -0.83 -0.86 -21.48
C LEU A 252 -0.88 0.64 -21.14
N LEU A 253 -1.33 0.97 -19.92
CA LEU A 253 -1.38 2.34 -19.42
C LEU A 253 0.02 2.97 -19.34
N CYS A 254 0.99 2.24 -18.77
CA CYS A 254 2.38 2.69 -18.70
C CYS A 254 2.96 2.93 -20.10
N LEU A 255 2.77 1.99 -21.03
CA LEU A 255 3.30 2.13 -22.39
C LEU A 255 2.60 3.26 -23.16
N GLY A 256 1.28 3.40 -23.01
CA GLY A 256 0.51 4.51 -23.57
C GLY A 256 0.94 5.87 -23.03
N SER A 257 1.27 5.96 -21.74
CA SER A 257 1.84 7.17 -21.12
C SER A 257 3.19 7.54 -21.73
N ILE A 258 4.08 6.56 -21.94
CA ILE A 258 5.38 6.79 -22.59
C ILE A 258 5.16 7.33 -24.01
N TYR A 259 4.34 6.68 -24.83
CA TYR A 259 4.08 7.15 -26.20
C TYR A 259 3.40 8.53 -26.23
N THR A 260 2.55 8.85 -25.26
CA THR A 260 1.96 10.20 -25.12
C THR A 260 3.05 11.23 -24.87
N SER A 261 4.00 10.94 -23.97
CA SER A 261 5.12 11.83 -23.64
C SER A 261 6.07 12.07 -24.82
N GLU A 262 6.22 11.10 -25.71
CA GLU A 262 7.05 11.20 -26.93
C GLU A 262 6.33 11.87 -28.11
N GLY A 263 5.04 12.18 -27.97
CA GLY A 263 4.21 12.74 -29.05
C GLY A 263 3.70 11.71 -30.06
N SER A 264 3.90 10.41 -29.79
CA SER A 264 3.38 9.30 -30.62
C SER A 264 1.90 9.03 -30.32
N PHE A 265 1.06 10.04 -30.54
CA PHE A 265 -0.31 10.07 -30.05
C PHE A 265 -1.23 9.00 -30.65
N ASP A 266 -1.01 8.58 -31.90
CA ASP A 266 -1.84 7.53 -32.52
C ASP A 266 -1.58 6.17 -31.87
N THR A 267 -0.32 5.81 -31.64
CA THR A 267 0.07 4.59 -30.93
C THR A 267 -0.39 4.63 -29.47
N ALA A 268 -0.22 5.78 -28.81
CA ALA A 268 -0.71 5.97 -27.45
C ALA A 268 -2.23 5.76 -27.38
N ARG A 269 -2.98 6.31 -28.34
CA ARG A 269 -4.43 6.18 -28.41
C ARG A 269 -4.88 4.72 -28.51
N GLU A 270 -4.27 3.93 -29.39
CA GLU A 270 -4.60 2.51 -29.52
C GLU A 270 -4.42 1.73 -28.20
N LEU A 271 -3.34 2.02 -27.47
CA LEU A 271 -3.07 1.38 -26.17
C LEU A 271 -4.04 1.84 -25.08
N LEU A 272 -4.32 3.14 -25.00
CA LEU A 272 -5.17 3.73 -23.97
C LEU A 272 -6.67 3.44 -24.22
N GLU A 273 -7.09 3.30 -25.47
CA GLU A 273 -8.42 2.80 -25.81
C GLU A 273 -8.59 1.34 -25.35
N ARG A 274 -7.55 0.50 -25.50
CA ARG A 274 -7.55 -0.87 -24.95
C ARG A 274 -7.61 -0.89 -23.43
N VAL A 275 -6.90 0.01 -22.74
CA VAL A 275 -7.04 0.16 -21.27
C VAL A 275 -8.50 0.38 -20.91
N ASN A 276 -9.16 1.34 -21.54
CA ASN A 276 -10.56 1.66 -21.25
C ASN A 276 -11.56 0.56 -21.64
N GLN A 277 -11.20 -0.32 -22.59
CA GLN A 277 -11.99 -1.52 -22.92
C GLN A 277 -11.90 -2.59 -21.84
N ILE A 278 -10.73 -2.74 -21.19
CA ILE A 278 -10.53 -3.66 -20.06
C ILE A 278 -11.22 -3.09 -18.82
N ARG A 279 -10.84 -1.86 -18.45
CA ARG A 279 -11.39 -1.11 -17.33
C ARG A 279 -11.31 0.39 -17.63
N PRO A 280 -12.43 1.13 -17.63
CA PRO A 280 -12.38 2.57 -17.73
C PRO A 280 -11.56 3.18 -16.58
N GLN A 281 -10.56 4.00 -16.91
CA GLN A 281 -9.68 4.64 -15.92
C GLN A 281 -9.52 6.12 -16.20
N ALA A 282 -9.57 6.95 -15.15
CA ALA A 282 -9.40 8.39 -15.26
C ALA A 282 -8.06 8.76 -15.93
N GLN A 283 -6.97 8.10 -15.52
CA GLN A 283 -5.65 8.35 -16.08
C GLN A 283 -5.55 8.05 -17.58
N ALA A 284 -6.23 7.00 -18.06
CA ALA A 284 -6.23 6.68 -19.49
C ALA A 284 -6.98 7.74 -20.31
N HIS A 285 -8.14 8.18 -19.81
CA HIS A 285 -8.88 9.30 -20.40
C HIS A 285 -8.09 10.62 -20.36
N TYR A 286 -7.38 10.91 -19.27
CA TYR A 286 -6.51 12.08 -19.17
C TYR A 286 -5.41 12.07 -20.25
N LEU A 287 -4.70 10.96 -20.42
CA LEU A 287 -3.65 10.83 -21.44
C LEU A 287 -4.21 10.91 -22.88
N LEU A 288 -5.38 10.33 -23.14
CA LEU A 288 -6.09 10.51 -24.41
C LEU A 288 -6.44 11.99 -24.66
N GLY A 289 -6.92 12.68 -23.62
CA GLY A 289 -7.22 14.12 -23.66
C GLY A 289 -5.99 14.95 -24.03
N ILE A 290 -4.82 14.64 -23.44
CA ILE A 290 -3.54 15.26 -23.81
C ILE A 290 -3.26 15.02 -25.31
N GLY A 291 -3.32 13.77 -25.77
CA GLY A 291 -3.04 13.44 -27.17
C GLY A 291 -3.94 14.20 -28.16
N PHE A 292 -5.24 14.30 -27.88
CA PHE A 292 -6.16 15.08 -28.70
C PHE A 292 -5.88 16.59 -28.65
N ARG A 293 -5.48 17.13 -27.49
CA ARG A 293 -5.12 18.53 -27.35
C ARG A 293 -3.90 18.88 -28.21
N GLU A 294 -2.85 18.07 -28.17
CA GLU A 294 -1.63 18.29 -28.96
C GLU A 294 -1.90 18.16 -30.47
N GLN A 295 -2.87 17.34 -30.88
CA GLN A 295 -3.38 17.28 -32.25
C GLN A 295 -4.35 18.42 -32.62
N GLN A 296 -4.54 19.42 -31.74
CA GLN A 296 -5.47 20.54 -31.90
C GLN A 296 -6.95 20.12 -32.04
N LYS A 297 -7.29 18.90 -31.62
CA LYS A 297 -8.65 18.35 -31.61
C LYS A 297 -9.34 18.69 -30.29
N THR A 298 -9.53 19.98 -30.03
CA THR A 298 -9.98 20.51 -28.73
C THR A 298 -11.32 19.95 -28.24
N ASN A 299 -12.27 19.64 -29.13
CA ASN A 299 -13.55 19.06 -28.69
C ASN A 299 -13.35 17.66 -28.09
N GLN A 300 -12.54 16.83 -28.75
CA GLN A 300 -12.23 15.48 -28.28
C GLN A 300 -11.40 15.53 -26.99
N SER A 301 -10.48 16.50 -26.87
CA SER A 301 -9.77 16.67 -25.60
C SER A 301 -10.70 17.01 -24.44
N ILE A 302 -11.70 17.89 -24.66
CA ILE A 302 -12.72 18.22 -23.65
C ILE A 302 -13.50 16.97 -23.24
N GLU A 303 -13.97 16.16 -24.21
CA GLU A 303 -14.70 14.93 -23.93
C GLU A 303 -13.89 13.97 -23.06
N HIS A 304 -12.61 13.76 -23.39
CA HIS A 304 -11.74 12.86 -22.63
C HIS A 304 -11.37 13.41 -21.25
N PHE A 305 -11.07 14.70 -21.11
CA PHE A 305 -10.82 15.29 -19.79
C PHE A 305 -12.07 15.30 -18.90
N ASP A 306 -13.25 15.52 -19.47
CA ASP A 306 -14.52 15.45 -18.74
C ASP A 306 -14.78 14.02 -18.25
N MET A 307 -14.55 13.00 -19.08
CA MET A 307 -14.61 11.59 -18.66
C MET A 307 -13.61 11.25 -17.55
N ALA A 308 -12.39 11.78 -17.62
CA ALA A 308 -11.40 11.58 -16.56
C ALA A 308 -11.90 12.15 -15.22
N GLN A 309 -12.45 13.37 -15.23
CA GLN A 309 -13.05 14.00 -14.05
C GLN A 309 -14.29 13.25 -13.53
N GLN A 310 -15.09 12.63 -14.41
CA GLN A 310 -16.26 11.83 -13.99
C GLN A 310 -15.84 10.53 -13.31
N LEU A 311 -14.77 9.89 -13.79
CA LEU A 311 -14.22 8.65 -13.21
C LEU A 311 -13.46 8.91 -11.90
N ASP A 312 -12.74 10.02 -11.83
CA ASP A 312 -12.03 10.47 -10.65
C ASP A 312 -12.29 11.97 -10.42
N PRO A 313 -13.24 12.31 -9.54
CA PRO A 313 -13.57 13.69 -9.21
C PRO A 313 -12.41 14.49 -8.60
N ASP A 314 -11.37 13.84 -8.10
CA ASP A 314 -10.26 14.48 -7.42
C ASP A 314 -8.98 14.52 -8.27
N HIS A 315 -9.05 14.10 -9.54
CA HIS A 315 -7.94 14.14 -10.49
C HIS A 315 -7.61 15.58 -10.91
N GLU A 316 -6.71 16.24 -10.19
CA GLU A 316 -6.48 17.68 -10.33
C GLU A 316 -5.90 18.06 -11.70
N GLU A 317 -5.02 17.23 -12.28
CA GLU A 317 -4.43 17.52 -13.59
C GLU A 317 -5.44 17.41 -14.73
N ALA A 318 -6.39 16.47 -14.65
CA ALA A 318 -7.48 16.36 -15.62
C ALA A 318 -8.42 17.55 -15.55
N ILE A 319 -8.79 17.99 -14.34
CA ILE A 319 -9.63 19.18 -14.11
C ILE A 319 -8.94 20.43 -14.64
N PHE A 320 -7.66 20.61 -14.33
CA PHE A 320 -6.89 21.73 -14.86
C PHE A 320 -6.79 21.71 -16.39
N SER A 321 -6.53 20.53 -16.97
CA SER A 321 -6.44 20.38 -18.43
C SER A 321 -7.77 20.59 -19.13
N LEU A 322 -8.89 20.22 -18.51
CA LEU A 322 -10.23 20.56 -18.95
C LEU A 322 -10.45 22.08 -18.97
N GLY A 323 -10.00 22.78 -17.93
CA GLY A 323 -10.04 24.24 -17.86
C GLY A 323 -9.25 24.90 -18.99
N MET A 324 -8.05 24.40 -19.28
CA MET A 324 -7.22 24.87 -20.40
C MET A 324 -7.91 24.62 -21.76
N ALA A 325 -8.54 23.46 -21.93
CA ALA A 325 -9.28 23.13 -23.14
C ALA A 325 -10.52 24.04 -23.31
N TYR A 326 -11.29 24.30 -22.25
CA TYR A 326 -12.38 25.27 -22.26
C TYR A 326 -11.92 26.69 -22.59
N LEU A 327 -10.77 27.11 -22.07
CA LEU A 327 -10.21 28.42 -22.38
C LEU A 327 -9.88 28.55 -23.88
N SER A 328 -9.29 27.51 -24.49
CA SER A 328 -9.00 27.50 -25.93
C SER A 328 -10.26 27.56 -26.82
N LYS A 329 -11.43 27.16 -26.29
CA LYS A 329 -12.75 27.32 -26.93
C LYS A 329 -13.39 28.69 -26.69
N GLY A 330 -12.79 29.53 -25.85
CA GLY A 330 -13.35 30.80 -25.40
C GLY A 330 -14.42 30.65 -24.31
N TRP A 331 -14.54 29.47 -23.68
CA TRP A 331 -15.50 29.22 -22.60
C TRP A 331 -14.92 29.62 -21.24
N SER A 332 -14.59 30.91 -21.10
CA SER A 332 -13.88 31.48 -19.95
C SER A 332 -14.52 31.18 -18.60
N ARG A 333 -15.86 31.16 -18.50
CA ARG A 333 -16.56 30.83 -17.26
C ARG A 333 -16.27 29.41 -16.79
N LYS A 334 -16.43 28.43 -17.68
CA LYS A 334 -16.15 27.02 -17.37
C LYS A 334 -14.67 26.80 -17.05
N ALA A 335 -13.78 27.47 -17.78
CA ALA A 335 -12.34 27.41 -17.50
C ALA A 335 -12.00 27.90 -16.08
N ARG A 336 -12.59 29.02 -15.66
CA ARG A 336 -12.42 29.55 -14.29
C ARG A 336 -12.93 28.58 -13.23
N GLU A 337 -14.10 27.98 -13.44
CA GLU A 337 -14.66 26.98 -12.53
C GLU A 337 -13.71 25.78 -12.37
N CYS A 338 -13.17 25.26 -13.47
CA CYS A 338 -12.17 24.17 -13.43
C CYS A 338 -10.90 24.57 -12.67
N PHE A 339 -10.33 25.74 -12.94
CA PHE A 339 -9.10 26.16 -12.24
C PHE A 339 -9.34 26.43 -10.75
N GLY A 340 -10.51 26.96 -10.38
CA GLY A 340 -10.92 27.10 -8.97
C GLY A 340 -10.92 25.75 -8.27
N ARG A 341 -11.58 24.75 -8.87
CA ARG A 341 -11.65 23.39 -8.32
C ARG A 341 -10.27 22.72 -8.24
N ALA A 342 -9.43 22.84 -9.27
CA ALA A 342 -8.07 22.29 -9.23
C ALA A 342 -7.23 22.91 -8.10
N LEU A 343 -7.40 24.21 -7.84
CA LEU A 343 -6.74 24.90 -6.73
C LEU A 343 -7.30 24.48 -5.36
N GLU A 344 -8.60 24.23 -5.24
CA GLU A 344 -9.20 23.69 -4.02
C GLU A 344 -8.63 22.31 -3.66
N LEU A 345 -8.46 21.44 -4.67
CA LEU A 345 -7.86 20.11 -4.50
C LEU A 345 -6.38 20.18 -4.14
N ASN A 346 -5.63 21.11 -4.76
CA ASN A 346 -4.20 21.28 -4.48
C ASN A 346 -3.80 22.77 -4.37
N PRO A 347 -3.94 23.38 -3.18
CA PRO A 347 -3.69 24.81 -2.97
C PRO A 347 -2.23 25.25 -3.19
N ASN A 348 -1.31 24.30 -3.16
CA ASN A 348 0.13 24.52 -3.23
C ASN A 348 0.68 24.48 -4.67
N ARG A 349 -0.11 24.02 -5.65
CA ARG A 349 0.28 24.04 -7.07
C ARG A 349 0.25 25.46 -7.62
N MET A 350 1.44 26.04 -7.75
CA MET A 350 1.62 27.41 -8.27
C MET A 350 0.98 27.60 -9.66
N GLU A 351 1.05 26.59 -10.52
CA GLU A 351 0.47 26.61 -11.87
C GLU A 351 -1.04 26.89 -11.86
N PHE A 352 -1.78 26.28 -10.93
CA PHE A 352 -3.24 26.45 -10.82
C PHE A 352 -3.58 27.87 -10.37
N ARG A 353 -2.84 28.38 -9.39
CA ARG A 353 -2.98 29.76 -8.90
C ARG A 353 -2.68 30.77 -9.99
N GLN A 354 -1.56 30.62 -10.70
CA GLN A 354 -1.17 31.49 -11.81
C GLN A 354 -2.21 31.46 -12.95
N ALA A 355 -2.81 30.31 -13.22
CA ALA A 355 -3.86 30.21 -14.23
C ALA A 355 -5.09 31.04 -13.87
N LEU A 356 -5.45 31.16 -12.59
CA LEU A 356 -6.49 32.07 -12.12
C LEU A 356 -6.02 33.52 -12.13
N GLU A 357 -4.89 33.84 -11.52
CA GLU A 357 -4.40 35.22 -11.36
C GLU A 357 -4.16 35.93 -12.71
N PHE A 358 -3.47 35.28 -13.65
CA PHE A 358 -3.11 35.93 -14.92
C PHE A 358 -4.27 35.95 -15.93
N ARG A 359 -5.12 34.93 -15.94
CA ARG A 359 -6.19 34.80 -16.96
C ARG A 359 -7.53 35.31 -16.46
N PHE A 360 -7.69 35.38 -15.15
CA PHE A 360 -8.90 35.82 -14.46
C PHE A 360 -8.54 36.69 -13.25
N PRO A 361 -7.84 37.81 -13.46
CA PRO A 361 -7.37 38.66 -12.37
C PRO A 361 -8.52 39.04 -11.45
N ASP A 362 -8.23 39.11 -10.15
CA ASP A 362 -9.20 39.56 -9.17
C ASP A 362 -9.62 40.98 -9.55
N MET A 363 -10.93 41.15 -9.71
CA MET A 363 -11.55 42.41 -10.11
C MET A 363 -11.23 43.51 -9.09
N SER A 364 -10.97 43.15 -7.83
CA SER A 364 -10.51 44.07 -6.79
C SER A 364 -9.16 44.72 -7.14
N GLN A 365 -8.20 43.94 -7.66
CA GLN A 365 -6.90 44.43 -8.12
C GLN A 365 -7.04 45.29 -9.37
N VAL A 366 -7.76 44.82 -10.39
CA VAL A 366 -7.99 45.59 -11.63
C VAL A 366 -8.67 46.93 -11.31
N SER A 367 -9.63 46.93 -10.37
CA SER A 367 -10.31 48.15 -9.96
C SER A 367 -9.43 49.15 -9.22
N SER A 368 -8.34 48.69 -8.59
CA SER A 368 -7.39 49.55 -7.86
C SER A 368 -6.37 50.25 -8.76
N GLU A 369 -6.16 49.75 -9.98
CA GLU A 369 -5.22 50.30 -10.96
C GLU A 369 -5.86 51.33 -11.90
N LEU A 370 -7.20 51.39 -11.93
CA LEU A 370 -7.96 52.31 -12.78
C LEU A 370 -8.22 53.63 -12.06
N ASP A 371 -8.07 54.75 -12.78
CA ASP A 371 -8.59 56.03 -12.32
C ASP A 371 -10.11 55.98 -12.16
N PRO A 372 -10.72 56.86 -11.33
CA PRO A 372 -12.16 56.79 -11.02
C PRO A 372 -13.08 56.76 -12.24
N GLU A 373 -12.73 57.45 -13.34
CA GLU A 373 -13.54 57.52 -14.54
C GLU A 373 -13.42 56.22 -15.36
N SER A 374 -12.20 55.69 -15.49
CA SER A 374 -11.95 54.40 -16.12
C SER A 374 -12.57 53.23 -15.34
N LEU A 375 -12.61 53.33 -14.01
CA LEU A 375 -13.25 52.34 -13.15
C LEU A 375 -14.77 52.27 -13.39
N GLU A 376 -15.46 53.41 -13.51
CA GLU A 376 -16.89 53.43 -13.80
C GLU A 376 -17.23 52.80 -15.16
N ILE A 377 -16.46 53.14 -16.20
CA ILE A 377 -16.63 52.59 -17.54
C ILE A 377 -16.39 51.07 -17.54
N TYR A 378 -15.38 50.61 -16.80
CA TYR A 378 -15.07 49.20 -16.64
C TYR A 378 -16.17 48.44 -15.90
N GLN A 379 -16.63 48.94 -14.74
CA GLN A 379 -17.71 48.33 -13.97
C GLN A 379 -19.03 48.24 -14.77
N PHE A 380 -19.34 49.26 -15.57
CA PHE A 380 -20.49 49.24 -16.46
C PHE A 380 -20.36 48.16 -17.55
N ALA A 381 -19.19 48.03 -18.16
CA ALA A 381 -18.91 46.99 -19.15
C ALA A 381 -19.05 45.58 -18.54
N GLU A 382 -18.53 45.36 -17.34
CA GLU A 382 -18.62 44.08 -16.61
C GLU A 382 -20.06 43.71 -16.25
N ASN A 383 -20.89 44.67 -15.86
CA ASN A 383 -22.31 44.42 -15.61
C ASN A 383 -23.02 43.98 -16.90
N LEU A 384 -22.71 44.58 -18.04
CA LEU A 384 -23.23 44.12 -19.34
C LEU A 384 -22.75 42.70 -19.67
N VAL A 385 -21.51 42.34 -19.32
CA VAL A 385 -21.01 40.95 -19.46
C VAL A 385 -21.76 39.98 -18.57
N ARG A 386 -22.02 40.33 -17.29
CA ARG A 386 -22.81 39.51 -16.36
C ARG A 386 -24.24 39.27 -16.87
N GLU A 387 -24.82 40.25 -17.54
CA GLU A 387 -26.14 40.14 -18.19
C GLU A 387 -26.11 39.43 -19.56
N GLY A 388 -24.94 38.95 -20.01
CA GLY A 388 -24.79 38.30 -21.31
C GLY A 388 -24.83 39.23 -22.53
N LYS A 389 -24.76 40.55 -22.32
CA LYS A 389 -24.84 41.59 -23.36
C LYS A 389 -23.46 41.94 -23.93
N TYR A 390 -22.71 40.93 -24.38
CA TYR A 390 -21.30 41.07 -24.79
C TYR A 390 -21.05 42.12 -25.89
N LYS A 391 -21.95 42.23 -26.88
CA LYS A 391 -21.85 43.23 -27.96
C LYS A 391 -21.95 44.67 -27.45
N GLN A 392 -22.70 44.88 -26.37
CA GLN A 392 -22.86 46.19 -25.75
C GLN A 392 -21.69 46.52 -24.83
N ALA A 393 -21.06 45.52 -24.21
CA ALA A 393 -19.88 45.72 -23.37
C ALA A 393 -18.62 46.11 -24.17
N LEU A 394 -18.46 45.55 -25.38
CA LEU A 394 -17.27 45.72 -26.23
C LEU A 394 -16.82 47.17 -26.49
N PRO A 395 -17.71 48.13 -26.84
CA PRO A 395 -17.33 49.53 -27.00
C PRO A 395 -16.73 50.15 -25.74
N HIS A 396 -17.23 49.79 -24.55
CA HIS A 396 -16.73 50.33 -23.29
C HIS A 396 -15.30 49.88 -23.00
N TYR A 397 -14.99 48.60 -23.20
CA TYR A 397 -13.60 48.12 -23.11
C TYR A 397 -12.67 48.78 -24.15
N ARG A 398 -13.17 49.05 -25.37
CA ARG A 398 -12.39 49.77 -26.39
C ARG A 398 -12.10 51.22 -26.03
N THR A 399 -12.99 51.87 -25.28
CA THR A 399 -12.75 53.22 -24.74
C THR A 399 -11.62 53.19 -23.71
N LEU A 400 -11.58 52.17 -22.86
CA LEU A 400 -10.52 51.99 -21.86
C LEU A 400 -9.15 51.73 -22.49
N LEU A 401 -9.07 51.00 -23.61
CA LEU A 401 -7.81 50.75 -24.33
C LEU A 401 -7.22 51.98 -25.06
N ARG A 402 -7.98 53.07 -25.17
CA ARG A 402 -7.56 54.30 -25.87
C ARG A 402 -7.13 55.41 -24.92
N LYS A 403 -7.40 55.27 -23.62
CA LYS A 403 -6.81 56.08 -22.56
C LYS A 403 -5.48 55.43 -22.15
#